data_AF-W4G7T1-F1
#
_entry.id   AF-W4G7T1-F1
#
_cell.length_a   1.000
_cell.length_b   1.000
_cell.length_c   1.000
_cell.angle_alpha   90.00
_cell.angle_beta   90.00
_cell.angle_gamma   90.00
#
_symmetry.space_group_name_H-M   'P 1'
#
loop_
_entity.id
_entity.type
_entity.pdbx_description
1 polymer ?
#
loop_
_entity_poly.entity_id
_entity_poly.type
_entity_poly.pdbx_seq_one_letter_code
_entity_poly.pdbx_strand_id
1 'polypeptide(L)'
;MSRPQYYTQDTHDSVAAHDDPMENVEVWQDTTAERGYNTYLVQQSSVMDSSHSNESNLQSGGARPTFGDRQTMADRGTIAAARPDIRIGKVEDGDRPTKTSGRKRVWPGWLLLFLMVAGSLFGITWFSIKLYKAAQKQQEKAEFILNRTPRPITPAKICEQPDFINDKGVIYATYKSAPPQKIVITGINWSGMENSEGVPHGLAFGQAALDDIVERMAKQGMTAVRLPLNVLMINSNAAPNVKDFVDPVVNPELVVSDYMTMIKKIVQGLAKKGVSVLLDIHKLDPAVEGKTEGLWYSATVPASAINQAIQTLATDLCNSNYYNVLGVDLKNEPHDGCWPGGAADVSCPDAKNWPKAAAKLADTMLAACPKWMAFVEGLASATLTNHGFVTKAGPNTTLYYQEWWGAALQNVTKYPVPVAPAHKNKLVYVPHFYSPSVYPAPYYFASFASAGGGAVVEEWPTTADGNASLKANVYRALDLAFGNAVKNIESPVMFGEFGGIYGAKDLFPLKTSSRVIELFVQYSADRNMSGGFAWSLNPDSVYQFNGDTSKAGEFNYGLYENDPVRPWSAYNQDYSDALLKFKGTGTIDCVKIDAAGNDTTTTTTTTAGPAVVVPTSTTAPVSTAVLTTKKP
;
A
#
# COMPACT_ATOMS: atom_id res chain seq x y z
N MET A 1 -23.60 21.38 60.17
CA MET A 1 -24.86 22.04 59.78
C MET A 1 -24.97 21.92 58.26
N SER A 2 -25.97 21.30 57.64
CA SER A 2 -27.10 20.53 58.18
C SER A 2 -27.62 19.48 57.18
N ARG A 3 -28.19 18.38 57.70
CA ARG A 3 -29.13 17.42 57.05
C ARG A 3 -30.57 17.76 57.55
N PRO A 4 -31.67 17.04 57.21
CA PRO A 4 -31.91 15.98 56.21
C PRO A 4 -32.73 16.56 55.01
N GLN A 5 -33.63 15.95 54.22
CA GLN A 5 -34.38 14.66 54.13
C GLN A 5 -34.49 14.19 52.66
N TYR A 6 -34.86 12.97 52.24
CA TYR A 6 -35.44 11.73 52.81
C TYR A 6 -36.98 11.61 53.00
N TYR A 7 -37.60 10.89 52.06
CA TYR A 7 -38.50 9.72 52.20
C TYR A 7 -38.33 8.92 50.87
N THR A 8 -38.06 7.60 50.74
CA THR A 8 -38.45 6.36 51.47
C THR A 8 -39.96 6.05 51.35
N GLN A 9 -40.45 4.80 51.28
CA GLN A 9 -39.83 3.44 51.29
C GLN A 9 -40.74 2.51 50.41
N ASP A 10 -40.81 1.16 50.38
CA ASP A 10 -40.34 -0.03 51.15
C ASP A 10 -40.23 -1.22 50.14
N THR A 11 -39.24 -2.14 50.15
CA THR A 11 -39.10 -3.43 50.91
C THR A 11 -40.18 -4.50 50.60
N HIS A 12 -39.92 -5.81 50.52
CA HIS A 12 -38.96 -6.73 51.20
C HIS A 12 -38.44 -7.84 50.22
N ASP A 13 -37.17 -8.30 50.27
CA ASP A 13 -36.54 -9.37 51.12
C ASP A 13 -37.14 -10.79 50.93
N SER A 14 -36.42 -11.92 50.97
CA SER A 14 -34.97 -12.31 51.04
C SER A 14 -34.87 -13.86 50.72
N VAL A 15 -33.80 -14.67 50.81
CA VAL A 15 -32.42 -14.65 51.37
C VAL A 15 -31.51 -15.64 50.58
N ALA A 16 -30.17 -15.50 50.66
CA ALA A 16 -29.11 -16.51 50.37
C ALA A 16 -28.91 -16.96 48.90
N ALA A 17 -27.75 -17.52 48.48
CA ALA A 17 -26.56 -17.96 49.24
C ALA A 17 -25.22 -17.57 48.54
N HIS A 18 -24.11 -17.72 49.26
CA HIS A 18 -22.74 -17.77 48.71
C HIS A 18 -22.46 -19.16 48.13
N ASP A 19 -21.65 -19.23 47.06
CA ASP A 19 -20.51 -20.17 46.97
C ASP A 19 -19.61 -19.81 45.76
N ASP A 20 -18.32 -20.10 45.90
CA ASP A 20 -17.28 -20.09 44.84
C ASP A 20 -16.21 -21.10 45.30
N PRO A 21 -16.06 -22.23 44.60
CA PRO A 21 -14.81 -22.40 43.86
C PRO A 21 -14.93 -23.18 42.54
N MET A 22 -13.83 -23.15 41.79
CA MET A 22 -13.49 -23.99 40.63
C MET A 22 -14.06 -25.42 40.61
N GLU A 23 -15.22 -25.61 39.97
CA GLU A 23 -15.70 -26.93 39.55
C GLU A 23 -16.21 -26.90 38.09
N ASN A 24 -15.28 -27.11 37.16
CA ASN A 24 -15.43 -27.88 35.91
C ASN A 24 -14.12 -27.81 35.10
N VAL A 25 -13.18 -28.71 35.39
CA VAL A 25 -11.96 -28.90 34.59
C VAL A 25 -12.23 -29.99 33.55
N GLU A 26 -12.56 -29.61 32.31
CA GLU A 26 -12.50 -30.55 31.20
C GLU A 26 -11.06 -30.71 30.69
N VAL A 27 -10.68 -31.96 30.41
CA VAL A 27 -9.30 -32.37 30.12
C VAL A 27 -9.06 -32.38 28.61
N TRP A 28 -7.89 -31.87 28.21
CA TRP A 28 -7.22 -32.04 26.91
C TRP A 28 -8.01 -32.76 25.81
N GLN A 29 -8.59 -31.99 24.89
CA GLN A 29 -9.03 -32.51 23.59
C GLN A 29 -8.04 -32.12 22.48
N ASP A 30 -7.83 -33.03 21.54
CA ASP A 30 -6.88 -32.89 20.44
C ASP A 30 -7.33 -31.82 19.44
N THR A 31 -6.39 -31.02 18.93
CA THR A 31 -6.65 -29.85 18.08
C THR A 31 -5.82 -29.84 16.80
N THR A 32 -5.75 -30.98 16.11
CA THR A 32 -5.28 -31.09 14.72
C THR A 32 -6.23 -30.48 13.68
N ALA A 33 -7.10 -29.54 14.07
CA ALA A 33 -8.07 -28.87 13.20
C ALA A 33 -7.62 -27.42 12.90
N GLU A 34 -7.27 -27.15 11.65
CA GLU A 34 -6.75 -25.85 11.19
C GLU A 34 -7.80 -24.72 11.31
N ARG A 35 -7.82 -23.97 12.42
CA ARG A 35 -8.49 -22.66 12.48
C ARG A 35 -7.59 -21.57 11.92
N GLY A 36 -7.46 -21.55 10.59
CA GLY A 36 -6.90 -20.41 9.87
C GLY A 36 -7.85 -19.22 9.94
N TYR A 37 -7.43 -18.11 10.54
CA TYR A 37 -8.11 -16.83 10.41
C TYR A 37 -7.89 -16.30 8.99
N ASN A 38 -8.86 -16.51 8.09
CA ASN A 38 -8.92 -15.87 6.76
C ASN A 38 -10.27 -16.16 6.04
N THR A 39 -11.37 -15.53 6.46
CA THR A 39 -12.60 -15.41 5.64
C THR A 39 -13.44 -14.19 6.05
N TYR A 40 -13.11 -13.02 5.51
CA TYR A 40 -14.07 -11.92 5.38
C TYR A 40 -13.81 -11.19 4.06
N LEU A 41 -14.55 -11.57 3.01
CA LEU A 41 -15.09 -10.73 1.92
C LEU A 41 -15.77 -11.61 0.84
N VAL A 42 -16.51 -10.94 -0.06
CA VAL A 42 -17.17 -11.46 -1.28
C VAL A 42 -18.35 -12.43 -1.10
N GLN A 43 -19.55 -11.87 -1.22
CA GLN A 43 -20.60 -12.41 -2.10
C GLN A 43 -21.24 -11.22 -2.84
N GLN A 44 -20.57 -10.70 -3.87
CA GLN A 44 -20.73 -11.08 -5.27
C GLN A 44 -22.08 -10.59 -5.87
N SER A 45 -21.97 -9.58 -6.72
CA SER A 45 -23.06 -9.04 -7.54
C SER A 45 -23.35 -9.93 -8.76
N SER A 46 -24.62 -9.99 -9.16
CA SER A 46 -25.05 -10.52 -10.45
C SER A 46 -25.89 -9.49 -11.20
N VAL A 47 -25.66 -9.37 -12.51
CA VAL A 47 -26.40 -8.46 -13.41
C VAL A 47 -27.43 -9.27 -14.21
N MET A 48 -28.47 -8.58 -14.66
CA MET A 48 -29.71 -9.13 -15.23
C MET A 48 -29.54 -9.97 -16.50
N ASP A 49 -30.49 -10.87 -16.72
CA ASP A 49 -31.18 -11.00 -18.01
C ASP A 49 -32.71 -11.08 -17.77
N SER A 50 -33.53 -11.09 -18.83
CA SER A 50 -34.87 -10.48 -18.80
C SER A 50 -35.93 -11.18 -19.66
N SER A 51 -37.16 -11.30 -19.13
CA SER A 51 -38.39 -11.49 -19.93
C SER A 51 -39.67 -11.21 -19.12
N HIS A 52 -40.75 -10.85 -19.81
CA HIS A 52 -42.12 -10.61 -19.29
C HIS A 52 -42.77 -11.88 -18.67
N SER A 53 -43.95 -11.88 -18.01
CA SER A 53 -45.08 -10.92 -18.00
C SER A 53 -46.04 -11.05 -16.79
N ASN A 54 -46.74 -9.96 -16.45
CA ASN A 54 -48.07 -9.79 -15.81
C ASN A 54 -48.66 -10.77 -14.76
N GLU A 55 -49.28 -10.14 -13.73
CA GLU A 55 -50.47 -10.59 -12.96
C GLU A 55 -50.36 -11.85 -12.06
N SER A 56 -51.15 -12.01 -10.97
CA SER A 56 -51.79 -11.04 -10.05
C SER A 56 -52.21 -11.74 -8.73
N ASN A 57 -52.54 -10.94 -7.70
CA ASN A 57 -53.46 -11.26 -6.57
C ASN A 57 -53.08 -12.19 -5.38
N LEU A 58 -53.52 -11.71 -4.19
CA LEU A 58 -54.01 -12.41 -2.98
C LEU A 58 -53.17 -13.49 -2.24
N GLN A 59 -52.43 -13.02 -1.22
CA GLN A 59 -52.76 -13.14 0.23
C GLN A 59 -53.11 -14.50 0.88
N SER A 60 -52.58 -14.70 2.11
CA SER A 60 -52.99 -15.63 3.20
C SER A 60 -52.29 -17.00 3.30
N GLY A 61 -52.08 -17.47 4.54
CA GLY A 61 -51.93 -18.91 4.87
C GLY A 61 -50.65 -19.32 5.60
N GLY A 62 -50.74 -19.62 6.90
CA GLY A 62 -49.58 -19.87 7.77
C GLY A 62 -49.12 -21.31 8.00
N ALA A 63 -48.10 -21.37 8.87
CA ALA A 63 -47.68 -22.46 9.75
C ALA A 63 -46.92 -23.69 9.19
N ARG A 64 -46.16 -24.28 10.14
CA ARG A 64 -45.23 -25.42 10.08
C ARG A 64 -45.87 -26.75 9.62
N PRO A 65 -45.04 -27.72 9.21
CA PRO A 65 -45.27 -29.14 9.44
C PRO A 65 -44.29 -29.78 10.46
N THR A 66 -44.66 -30.95 10.99
CA THR A 66 -43.86 -31.84 11.86
C THR A 66 -44.13 -33.32 11.51
N PHE A 67 -43.37 -34.25 12.11
CA PHE A 67 -43.33 -35.71 11.89
C PHE A 67 -44.64 -36.50 11.69
N GLY A 68 -44.55 -37.58 10.90
CA GLY A 68 -45.47 -38.75 10.85
C GLY A 68 -45.79 -39.24 9.42
N ASP A 69 -46.04 -40.54 9.13
CA ASP A 69 -45.87 -41.78 9.92
C ASP A 69 -46.01 -43.07 9.04
N ARG A 70 -45.35 -44.20 9.42
CA ARG A 70 -45.71 -45.66 9.20
C ARG A 70 -46.04 -46.24 7.78
N GLN A 71 -46.10 -47.57 7.50
CA GLN A 71 -45.57 -48.89 7.98
C GLN A 71 -45.76 -49.92 6.81
N THR A 72 -45.43 -51.24 6.75
CA THR A 72 -45.00 -52.29 7.72
C THR A 72 -43.82 -53.15 7.11
N MET A 73 -43.68 -54.49 6.99
CA MET A 73 -44.42 -55.75 7.33
C MET A 73 -43.45 -56.98 7.41
N ALA A 74 -43.94 -58.19 7.69
CA ALA A 74 -43.25 -59.52 7.64
C ALA A 74 -44.26 -60.62 7.16
N ASP A 75 -44.05 -61.96 7.13
CA ASP A 75 -43.09 -62.93 7.73
C ASP A 75 -43.16 -64.32 6.99
N ARG A 76 -42.17 -65.22 7.16
CA ARG A 76 -42.09 -66.71 6.89
C ARG A 76 -42.60 -67.34 5.55
N GLY A 77 -42.04 -68.46 5.02
CA GLY A 77 -40.87 -69.27 5.39
C GLY A 77 -40.83 -70.69 4.75
N THR A 78 -39.81 -71.50 5.12
CA THR A 78 -39.65 -72.99 5.01
C THR A 78 -39.23 -73.74 3.70
N ILE A 79 -38.30 -74.71 3.91
CA ILE A 79 -38.05 -76.02 3.23
C ILE A 79 -37.15 -76.12 1.96
N ALA A 80 -35.88 -76.46 2.24
CA ALA A 80 -35.06 -77.60 1.74
C ALA A 80 -34.55 -77.77 0.28
N ALA A 81 -33.34 -78.36 0.24
CA ALA A 81 -32.76 -79.27 -0.76
C ALA A 81 -32.40 -78.79 -2.18
N ALA A 82 -31.11 -78.49 -2.39
CA ALA A 82 -30.27 -79.25 -3.33
C ALA A 82 -28.76 -79.07 -3.03
N ARG A 83 -27.98 -80.15 -3.11
CA ARG A 83 -26.53 -80.11 -3.42
C ARG A 83 -26.34 -80.57 -4.87
N PRO A 84 -25.21 -80.23 -5.49
CA PRO A 84 -24.42 -81.29 -6.11
C PRO A 84 -22.96 -81.28 -5.64
N ASP A 85 -22.38 -82.46 -5.46
CA ASP A 85 -20.94 -82.61 -5.18
C ASP A 85 -20.10 -82.40 -6.45
N ILE A 86 -18.86 -81.94 -6.29
CA ILE A 86 -17.78 -82.22 -7.25
C ILE A 86 -16.77 -83.13 -6.55
N ARG A 87 -16.48 -84.27 -7.16
CA ARG A 87 -15.77 -85.40 -6.54
C ARG A 87 -14.26 -85.23 -6.61
N ILE A 88 -13.57 -85.75 -5.59
CA ILE A 88 -12.14 -86.08 -5.67
C ILE A 88 -11.99 -87.28 -6.61
N GLY A 89 -11.23 -87.11 -7.69
CA GLY A 89 -10.82 -88.17 -8.62
C GLY A 89 -9.42 -88.68 -8.32
N LYS A 90 -9.16 -89.97 -8.56
CA LYS A 90 -7.83 -90.58 -8.41
C LYS A 90 -6.92 -90.26 -9.60
N VAL A 91 -5.61 -90.44 -9.37
CA VAL A 91 -4.59 -90.58 -10.41
C VAL A 91 -4.73 -91.95 -11.08
N GLU A 92 -4.67 -91.97 -12.41
CA GLU A 92 -4.20 -93.10 -13.23
C GLU A 92 -3.28 -92.55 -14.33
N ASP A 93 -2.48 -93.42 -14.94
CA ASP A 93 -1.22 -93.04 -15.60
C ASP A 93 -1.34 -92.54 -17.05
N GLY A 94 -0.48 -91.58 -17.38
CA GLY A 94 0.30 -91.57 -18.61
C GLY A 94 -0.35 -91.12 -19.93
N ASP A 95 -0.14 -89.84 -20.28
CA ASP A 95 0.37 -89.55 -21.64
C ASP A 95 1.29 -88.30 -21.67
N ARG A 96 1.92 -88.06 -22.82
CA ARG A 96 3.16 -87.31 -23.02
C ARG A 96 3.08 -85.80 -22.71
N PRO A 97 4.17 -85.20 -22.22
CA PRO A 97 4.24 -83.75 -21.99
C PRO A 97 4.28 -82.98 -23.32
N THR A 98 3.15 -82.40 -23.71
CA THR A 98 3.13 -81.37 -24.76
C THR A 98 3.83 -80.11 -24.25
N LYS A 99 4.76 -79.55 -25.04
CA LYS A 99 5.49 -78.32 -24.67
C LYS A 99 4.56 -77.10 -24.79
N THR A 100 3.75 -76.85 -23.76
CA THR A 100 3.17 -75.52 -23.55
C THR A 100 4.31 -74.53 -23.33
N SER A 101 4.46 -73.57 -24.26
CA SER A 101 5.44 -72.50 -24.08
C SER A 101 5.01 -71.65 -22.88
N GLY A 102 5.89 -71.55 -21.88
CA GLY A 102 5.67 -70.72 -20.70
C GLY A 102 5.69 -69.24 -21.07
N ARG A 103 4.59 -68.74 -21.66
CA ARG A 103 4.36 -67.31 -21.89
C ARG A 103 4.48 -66.61 -20.54
N LYS A 104 5.63 -65.96 -20.30
CA LYS A 104 5.93 -65.29 -19.04
C LYS A 104 4.78 -64.36 -18.69
N ARG A 105 3.95 -64.77 -17.72
CA ARG A 105 2.81 -64.00 -17.23
C ARG A 105 3.33 -62.93 -16.27
N VAL A 106 4.13 -62.00 -16.81
CA VAL A 106 4.73 -60.89 -16.06
C VAL A 106 3.57 -60.15 -15.39
N TRP A 107 3.62 -60.07 -14.05
CA TRP A 107 2.41 -59.83 -13.28
C TRP A 107 1.97 -58.36 -13.39
N PRO A 108 0.72 -58.06 -13.81
CA PRO A 108 0.12 -56.75 -13.56
C PRO A 108 0.10 -56.44 -12.06
N GLY A 109 -0.08 -57.47 -11.22
CA GLY A 109 -0.09 -57.37 -9.76
C GLY A 109 1.24 -56.90 -9.14
N TRP A 110 2.41 -57.35 -9.61
CA TRP A 110 3.69 -56.86 -9.05
C TRP A 110 3.97 -55.41 -9.47
N LEU A 111 3.60 -55.00 -10.69
CA LEU A 111 3.71 -53.61 -11.10
C LEU A 111 2.73 -52.71 -10.32
N LEU A 112 1.49 -53.15 -10.13
CA LEU A 112 0.49 -52.44 -9.32
C LEU A 112 0.93 -52.34 -7.85
N LEU A 113 1.44 -53.44 -7.28
CA LEU A 113 1.96 -53.44 -5.90
C LEU A 113 3.17 -52.51 -5.76
N PHE A 114 4.10 -52.52 -6.72
CA PHE A 114 5.24 -51.61 -6.73
C PHE A 114 4.80 -50.14 -6.84
N LEU A 115 3.84 -49.83 -7.73
CA LEU A 115 3.29 -48.49 -7.87
C LEU A 115 2.53 -48.03 -6.61
N MET A 116 1.79 -48.92 -5.94
CA MET A 116 1.16 -48.62 -4.66
C MET A 116 2.21 -48.38 -3.57
N VAL A 117 3.21 -49.25 -3.41
CA VAL A 117 4.26 -49.09 -2.39
C VAL A 117 5.10 -47.82 -2.65
N ALA A 118 5.51 -47.57 -3.89
CA ALA A 118 6.23 -46.35 -4.25
C ALA A 118 5.37 -45.09 -4.06
N GLY A 119 4.08 -45.15 -4.43
CA GLY A 119 3.12 -44.06 -4.21
C GLY A 119 2.85 -43.79 -2.73
N SER A 120 2.74 -44.82 -1.90
CA SER A 120 2.61 -44.70 -0.44
C SER A 120 3.88 -44.13 0.19
N LEU A 121 5.07 -44.60 -0.19
CA LEU A 121 6.34 -44.07 0.31
C LEU A 121 6.56 -42.61 -0.10
N PHE A 122 6.27 -42.26 -1.36
CA PHE A 122 6.29 -40.87 -1.83
C PHE A 122 5.28 -40.02 -1.08
N GLY A 123 4.03 -40.49 -0.94
CA GLY A 123 2.97 -39.81 -0.22
C GLY A 123 3.33 -39.54 1.24
N ILE A 124 3.74 -40.57 1.98
CA ILE A 124 4.21 -40.43 3.37
C ILE A 124 5.36 -39.42 3.45
N THR A 125 6.39 -39.57 2.62
CA THR A 125 7.54 -38.64 2.62
C THR A 125 7.13 -37.20 2.31
N TRP A 126 6.25 -36.98 1.33
CA TRP A 126 5.77 -35.66 0.94
C TRP A 126 4.89 -35.03 2.02
N PHE A 127 3.93 -35.77 2.59
CA PHE A 127 3.09 -35.30 3.68
C PHE A 127 3.89 -35.06 4.96
N SER A 128 4.84 -35.94 5.32
CA SER A 128 5.73 -35.73 6.48
C SER A 128 6.62 -34.50 6.30
N ILE A 129 7.17 -34.25 5.10
CA ILE A 129 7.94 -33.02 4.82
C ILE A 129 7.04 -31.79 4.86
N LYS A 130 5.80 -31.86 4.34
CA LYS A 130 4.83 -30.76 4.40
C LYS A 130 4.45 -30.44 5.85
N LEU A 131 4.12 -31.45 6.64
CA LEU A 131 3.78 -31.33 8.07
C LEU A 131 4.96 -30.79 8.88
N TYR A 132 6.17 -31.32 8.68
CA TYR A 132 7.37 -30.82 9.34
C TYR A 132 7.62 -29.34 9.02
N LYS A 133 7.54 -28.94 7.75
CA LYS A 133 7.69 -27.53 7.34
C LYS A 133 6.59 -26.63 7.91
N ALA A 134 5.35 -27.12 8.02
CA ALA A 134 4.26 -26.39 8.65
C ALA A 134 4.50 -26.22 10.17
N ALA A 135 4.86 -27.30 10.86
CA ALA A 135 5.18 -27.27 12.30
C ALA A 135 6.35 -26.35 12.62
N GLN A 136 7.44 -26.39 11.83
CA GLN A 136 8.58 -25.48 11.98
C GLN A 136 8.17 -24.01 11.80
N LYS A 137 7.33 -23.70 10.79
CA LYS A 137 6.79 -22.33 10.63
C LYS A 137 5.92 -21.89 11.81
N GLN A 138 5.12 -22.77 12.40
CA GLN A 138 4.32 -22.44 13.58
C GLN A 138 5.18 -22.26 14.83
N GLN A 139 6.23 -23.08 15.00
CA GLN A 139 7.22 -22.91 16.07
C GLN A 139 7.95 -21.58 15.94
N GLU A 140 8.42 -21.22 14.75
CA GLU A 140 9.09 -19.94 14.48
C GLU A 140 8.17 -18.74 14.73
N LYS A 141 6.89 -18.82 14.32
CA LYS A 141 5.86 -17.81 14.68
C LYS A 141 5.70 -17.67 16.18
N ALA A 142 5.53 -18.79 16.90
CA ALA A 142 5.33 -18.78 18.34
C ALA A 142 6.54 -18.19 19.06
N GLU A 143 7.76 -18.55 18.66
CA GLU A 143 9.00 -17.99 19.21
C GLU A 143 9.11 -16.48 18.94
N PHE A 144 8.82 -16.02 17.72
CA PHE A 144 8.79 -14.58 17.41
C PHE A 144 7.75 -13.81 18.24
N ILE A 145 6.55 -14.37 18.39
CA ILE A 145 5.45 -13.80 19.18
C ILE A 145 5.76 -13.78 20.69
N LEU A 146 6.51 -14.75 21.20
CA LEU A 146 6.92 -14.82 22.61
C LEU A 146 8.13 -13.92 22.92
N ASN A 147 9.06 -13.76 21.98
CA ASN A 147 10.28 -12.95 22.15
C ASN A 147 10.09 -11.44 21.88
N ARG A 148 8.85 -10.94 21.80
CA ARG A 148 8.57 -9.50 21.70
C ARG A 148 8.90 -8.79 23.02
N THR A 149 9.83 -7.85 22.96
CA THR A 149 10.20 -6.98 24.10
C THR A 149 9.86 -5.52 23.79
N PRO A 150 9.36 -4.73 24.75
CA PRO A 150 9.16 -3.29 24.56
C PRO A 150 10.42 -2.57 24.07
N ARG A 151 10.26 -1.69 23.07
CA ARG A 151 11.35 -0.86 22.59
C ARG A 151 11.65 0.29 23.58
N PRO A 152 12.92 0.72 23.72
CA PRO A 152 13.24 1.94 24.47
C PRO A 152 12.53 3.14 23.87
N ILE A 153 11.77 3.88 24.68
CA ILE A 153 10.99 5.04 24.23
C ILE A 153 11.96 6.15 23.80
N THR A 154 12.07 6.35 22.48
CA THR A 154 12.80 7.49 21.91
C THR A 154 11.89 8.73 21.95
N PRO A 155 12.33 9.87 22.53
CA PRO A 155 11.51 11.08 22.57
C PRO A 155 11.23 11.62 21.16
N ALA A 156 10.07 12.26 20.99
CA ALA A 156 9.74 12.97 19.75
C ALA A 156 10.72 14.12 19.51
N LYS A 157 11.08 14.37 18.24
CA LYS A 157 11.88 15.54 17.88
C LYS A 157 10.99 16.78 17.80
N ILE A 158 11.43 17.85 18.46
CA ILE A 158 10.81 19.18 18.41
C ILE A 158 11.81 20.12 17.73
N CYS A 159 11.44 20.67 16.58
CA CYS A 159 12.35 21.40 15.68
C CYS A 159 11.70 22.70 15.18
N GLU A 160 12.46 23.60 14.54
CA GLU A 160 11.86 24.72 13.81
C GLU A 160 10.99 24.15 12.68
N GLN A 161 9.68 24.45 12.70
CA GLN A 161 8.79 24.09 11.60
C GLN A 161 9.22 24.86 10.35
N PRO A 162 9.58 24.21 9.23
CA PRO A 162 9.96 24.92 8.02
C PRO A 162 8.78 25.69 7.42
N ASP A 163 9.06 26.76 6.69
CA ASP A 163 8.13 27.37 5.74
C ASP A 163 8.42 26.78 4.34
N PHE A 164 7.55 25.89 3.88
CA PHE A 164 7.70 25.18 2.61
C PHE A 164 7.17 26.02 1.45
N ILE A 165 8.02 26.29 0.45
CA ILE A 165 7.67 27.14 -0.69
C ILE A 165 8.10 26.51 -2.02
N ASN A 166 7.37 26.86 -3.08
CA ASN A 166 7.76 26.69 -4.46
C ASN A 166 8.51 27.94 -4.97
N ASP A 167 9.71 27.77 -5.50
CA ASP A 167 10.33 28.71 -6.45
C ASP A 167 10.52 27.98 -7.79
N LYS A 168 9.73 28.37 -8.80
CA LYS A 168 9.84 27.96 -10.21
C LYS A 168 9.97 26.45 -10.43
N GLY A 169 9.03 25.69 -9.86
CA GLY A 169 8.95 24.24 -10.01
C GLY A 169 9.80 23.45 -9.01
N VAL A 170 10.47 24.12 -8.07
CA VAL A 170 11.32 23.50 -7.05
C VAL A 170 10.78 23.78 -5.65
N ILE A 171 10.60 22.73 -4.86
CA ILE A 171 10.23 22.82 -3.44
C ILE A 171 11.47 23.16 -2.60
N TYR A 172 11.33 24.12 -1.69
CA TYR A 172 12.31 24.44 -0.66
C TYR A 172 11.66 24.44 0.72
N ALA A 173 12.33 23.82 1.69
CA ALA A 173 12.07 24.03 3.12
C ALA A 173 12.92 25.22 3.57
N THR A 174 12.28 26.31 4.00
CA THR A 174 12.97 27.51 4.48
C THR A 174 12.88 27.63 6.00
N TYR A 175 13.95 28.12 6.62
CA TYR A 175 14.11 28.22 8.07
C TYR A 175 14.55 29.64 8.44
N LYS A 176 14.28 30.07 9.67
CA LYS A 176 14.85 31.31 10.21
C LYS A 176 16.29 31.12 10.64
N SER A 177 16.61 29.95 11.18
CA SER A 177 17.87 29.68 11.89
C SER A 177 18.88 28.87 11.07
N ALA A 178 18.56 28.56 9.80
CA ALA A 178 19.39 27.75 8.90
C ALA A 178 19.21 28.14 7.41
N PRO A 179 20.16 27.78 6.52
CA PRO A 179 19.98 27.93 5.07
C PRO A 179 18.76 27.14 4.54
N PRO A 180 18.15 27.56 3.42
CA PRO A 180 17.03 26.83 2.81
C PRO A 180 17.47 25.49 2.22
N GLN A 181 16.75 24.42 2.55
CA GLN A 181 16.98 23.07 2.04
C GLN A 181 16.12 22.83 0.78
N LYS A 182 16.75 22.51 -0.36
CA LYS A 182 16.00 22.05 -1.54
C LYS A 182 15.39 20.68 -1.24
N ILE A 183 14.13 20.47 -1.63
CA ILE A 183 13.39 19.21 -1.44
C ILE A 183 13.17 18.52 -2.79
N VAL A 184 13.55 17.24 -2.88
CA VAL A 184 13.16 16.28 -3.92
C VAL A 184 12.80 14.99 -3.19
N ILE A 185 11.62 14.43 -3.47
CA ILE A 185 11.01 13.39 -2.64
C ILE A 185 11.28 11.99 -3.22
N THR A 186 11.90 11.14 -2.39
CA THR A 186 11.98 9.68 -2.60
C THR A 186 10.97 9.08 -1.62
N GLY A 187 9.69 9.09 -2.01
CA GLY A 187 8.57 8.82 -1.12
C GLY A 187 7.98 7.43 -1.24
N ILE A 188 7.21 7.03 -0.24
CA ILE A 188 6.41 5.80 -0.21
C ILE A 188 5.03 6.08 0.40
N ASN A 189 3.98 5.38 -0.03
CA ASN A 189 2.65 5.45 0.59
C ASN A 189 2.54 4.41 1.72
N TRP A 190 1.94 4.77 2.87
CA TRP A 190 1.69 3.83 3.97
C TRP A 190 0.20 3.82 4.35
N SER A 191 -0.51 2.79 3.89
CA SER A 191 -1.98 2.63 3.98
C SER A 191 -2.42 1.91 5.27
N GLY A 192 -3.68 2.15 5.66
CA GLY A 192 -4.43 1.57 6.78
C GLY A 192 -5.24 2.62 7.56
N MET A 193 -4.78 3.88 7.60
CA MET A 193 -5.47 4.93 8.36
C MET A 193 -6.69 5.52 7.63
N GLU A 194 -6.81 5.34 6.32
CA GLU A 194 -7.98 5.71 5.52
C GLU A 194 -9.20 4.82 5.77
N ASN A 195 -9.00 3.62 6.33
CA ASN A 195 -10.05 2.64 6.58
C ASN A 195 -10.61 2.71 8.00
N SER A 196 -11.56 1.84 8.32
CA SER A 196 -12.31 1.82 9.59
C SER A 196 -11.46 1.43 10.82
N GLU A 197 -10.32 0.78 10.62
CA GLU A 197 -9.34 0.51 11.65
C GLU A 197 -8.60 1.77 12.11
N GLY A 198 -8.36 2.74 11.22
CA GLY A 198 -7.70 4.01 11.55
C GLY A 198 -6.26 3.89 12.06
N VAL A 199 -5.53 2.82 11.68
CA VAL A 199 -4.14 2.53 12.08
C VAL A 199 -3.34 2.10 10.83
N PRO A 200 -2.08 2.55 10.63
CA PRO A 200 -1.28 2.05 9.51
C PRO A 200 -1.02 0.54 9.65
N HIS A 201 -1.08 -0.20 8.55
CA HIS A 201 -0.79 -1.65 8.58
C HIS A 201 0.68 -1.91 8.96
N GLY A 202 0.98 -3.08 9.52
CA GLY A 202 2.33 -3.45 9.96
C GLY A 202 2.62 -3.25 11.44
N LEU A 203 1.67 -2.68 12.19
CA LEU A 203 1.80 -2.36 13.61
C LEU A 203 1.07 -3.34 14.55
N ALA A 204 0.34 -4.31 13.99
CA ALA A 204 -0.53 -5.23 14.71
C ALA A 204 0.24 -6.36 15.44
N PHE A 205 -0.48 -7.15 16.25
CA PHE A 205 0.07 -8.27 17.02
C PHE A 205 0.93 -9.21 16.17
N GLY A 206 2.22 -9.30 16.47
CA GLY A 206 3.15 -10.15 15.70
C GLY A 206 3.54 -9.60 14.33
N GLN A 207 3.44 -8.27 14.14
CA GLN A 207 4.06 -7.54 13.03
C GLN A 207 5.29 -6.77 13.55
N ALA A 208 5.45 -5.47 13.25
CA ALA A 208 6.64 -4.69 13.55
C ALA A 208 6.38 -3.50 14.49
N ALA A 209 7.46 -2.99 15.11
CA ALA A 209 7.41 -1.72 15.82
C ALA A 209 7.48 -0.52 14.86
N LEU A 210 6.79 0.58 15.17
CA LEU A 210 6.83 1.84 14.42
C LEU A 210 8.28 2.30 14.17
N ASP A 211 9.10 2.34 15.23
CA ASP A 211 10.50 2.77 15.12
C ASP A 211 11.36 1.80 14.30
N ASP A 212 11.03 0.51 14.25
CA ASP A 212 11.69 -0.45 13.35
C ASP A 212 11.30 -0.21 11.89
N ILE A 213 10.02 0.02 11.60
CA ILE A 213 9.55 0.35 10.24
C ILE A 213 10.23 1.62 9.74
N VAL A 214 10.18 2.69 10.53
CA VAL A 214 10.75 3.99 10.15
C VAL A 214 12.28 3.94 10.06
N GLU A 215 12.98 3.23 10.96
CA GLU A 215 14.43 3.09 10.87
C GLU A 215 14.87 2.30 9.62
N ARG A 216 14.18 1.22 9.29
CA ARG A 216 14.49 0.41 8.09
C ARG A 216 14.23 1.20 6.82
N MET A 217 13.12 1.93 6.76
CA MET A 217 12.71 2.75 5.62
C MET A 217 13.69 3.91 5.38
N ALA A 218 14.09 4.62 6.45
CA ALA A 218 15.09 5.68 6.36
C ALA A 218 16.49 5.15 6.00
N LYS A 219 16.88 3.95 6.46
CA LYS A 219 18.13 3.27 6.03
C LYS A 219 18.13 2.89 4.55
N GLN A 220 16.96 2.60 3.97
CA GLN A 220 16.76 2.41 2.54
C GLN A 220 16.64 3.73 1.76
N GLY A 221 16.91 4.88 2.39
CA GLY A 221 16.96 6.19 1.72
C GLY A 221 15.61 6.79 1.32
N MET A 222 14.49 6.23 1.77
CA MET A 222 13.18 6.86 1.62
C MET A 222 13.10 8.11 2.49
N THR A 223 12.66 9.23 1.93
CA THR A 223 12.72 10.55 2.57
C THR A 223 11.37 11.07 3.06
N ALA A 224 10.26 10.53 2.55
CA ALA A 224 8.91 10.95 2.91
C ALA A 224 7.89 9.79 2.89
N VAL A 225 6.80 9.95 3.64
CA VAL A 225 5.60 9.10 3.58
C VAL A 225 4.40 9.94 3.15
N ARG A 226 3.62 9.46 2.17
CA ARG A 226 2.23 9.89 1.96
C ARG A 226 1.35 8.98 2.82
N LEU A 227 0.53 9.59 3.66
CA LEU A 227 -0.25 8.93 4.70
C LEU A 227 -1.74 9.12 4.41
N PRO A 228 -2.39 8.17 3.73
CA PRO A 228 -3.83 8.11 3.55
C PRO A 228 -4.61 8.22 4.88
N LEU A 229 -5.59 9.13 4.93
CA LEU A 229 -6.51 9.37 6.04
C LEU A 229 -7.97 9.41 5.57
N ASN A 230 -8.93 9.53 6.49
CA ASN A 230 -10.34 9.70 6.15
C ASN A 230 -11.04 10.89 6.85
N VAL A 231 -11.98 11.52 6.15
CA VAL A 231 -12.67 12.74 6.61
C VAL A 231 -13.53 12.51 7.86
N LEU A 232 -14.27 11.40 7.93
CA LEU A 232 -15.19 11.16 9.05
C LEU A 232 -14.46 10.92 10.38
N MET A 233 -13.35 10.18 10.42
CA MET A 233 -12.59 9.96 11.65
C MET A 233 -11.81 11.20 12.09
N ILE A 234 -11.33 12.06 11.18
CA ILE A 234 -10.77 13.38 11.55
C ILE A 234 -11.83 14.24 12.25
N ASN A 235 -13.02 14.37 11.64
CA ASN A 235 -14.05 15.29 12.12
C ASN A 235 -14.77 14.82 13.39
N SER A 236 -14.90 13.50 13.59
CA SER A 236 -15.47 12.91 14.82
C SER A 236 -14.43 12.65 15.91
N ASN A 237 -13.14 12.67 15.55
CA ASN A 237 -12.02 12.15 16.34
C ASN A 237 -12.28 10.75 16.93
N ALA A 238 -12.86 9.86 16.12
CA ALA A 238 -13.24 8.50 16.53
C ALA A 238 -12.05 7.68 17.06
N ALA A 239 -12.33 6.67 17.89
CA ALA A 239 -11.32 5.76 18.40
C ALA A 239 -10.85 4.79 17.28
N PRO A 240 -9.54 4.69 16.98
CA PRO A 240 -9.01 3.68 16.06
C PRO A 240 -9.00 2.29 16.73
N ASN A 241 -8.97 1.22 15.93
CA ASN A 241 -8.96 -0.16 16.42
C ASN A 241 -7.55 -0.60 16.89
N VAL A 242 -7.07 0.02 17.96
CA VAL A 242 -5.80 -0.33 18.62
C VAL A 242 -5.80 -1.73 19.24
N LYS A 243 -6.95 -2.38 19.39
CA LYS A 243 -7.04 -3.75 19.93
C LYS A 243 -6.55 -4.79 18.94
N ASP A 244 -6.97 -4.67 17.68
CA ASP A 244 -6.68 -5.67 16.65
C ASP A 244 -5.50 -5.23 15.74
N PHE A 245 -5.24 -3.92 15.61
CA PHE A 245 -4.24 -3.35 14.69
C PHE A 245 -3.00 -2.73 15.37
N VAL A 246 -2.90 -2.74 16.71
CA VAL A 246 -1.68 -2.33 17.44
C VAL A 246 -1.20 -3.45 18.36
N ASP A 247 0.09 -3.75 18.31
CA ASP A 247 0.78 -4.61 19.29
C ASP A 247 1.19 -3.79 20.53
N PRO A 248 0.49 -3.91 21.67
CA PRO A 248 0.74 -3.06 22.84
C PRO A 248 2.08 -3.37 23.54
N VAL A 249 2.76 -4.46 23.18
CA VAL A 249 4.06 -4.81 23.75
C VAL A 249 5.18 -4.02 23.08
N VAL A 250 5.15 -3.90 21.74
CA VAL A 250 6.22 -3.23 20.96
C VAL A 250 5.87 -1.81 20.52
N ASN A 251 4.58 -1.45 20.48
CA ASN A 251 4.05 -0.12 20.15
C ASN A 251 3.19 0.48 21.29
N PRO A 252 3.63 0.48 22.58
CA PRO A 252 2.80 0.91 23.71
C PRO A 252 2.34 2.38 23.61
N GLU A 253 3.07 3.26 22.90
CA GLU A 253 2.67 4.65 22.69
C GLU A 253 1.54 4.85 21.69
N LEU A 254 1.13 3.80 20.97
CA LEU A 254 0.05 3.79 19.99
C LEU A 254 -1.28 3.25 20.56
N VAL A 255 -1.31 2.84 21.83
CA VAL A 255 -2.55 2.48 22.56
C VAL A 255 -3.28 3.77 22.96
N VAL A 256 -3.93 4.41 21.97
CA VAL A 256 -4.56 5.74 22.08
C VAL A 256 -6.08 5.66 22.04
N SER A 257 -6.74 6.72 22.54
CA SER A 257 -8.19 6.86 22.60
C SER A 257 -8.84 7.33 21.29
N ASP A 258 -8.08 7.95 20.40
CA ASP A 258 -8.63 8.81 19.34
C ASP A 258 -7.69 8.99 18.14
N TYR A 259 -8.30 9.19 16.97
CA TYR A 259 -7.64 9.16 15.66
C TYR A 259 -6.63 10.28 15.44
N MET A 260 -6.93 11.51 15.88
CA MET A 260 -5.97 12.62 15.83
C MET A 260 -4.74 12.35 16.71
N THR A 261 -4.90 11.69 17.86
CA THR A 261 -3.75 11.25 18.65
C THR A 261 -2.96 10.13 17.95
N MET A 262 -3.60 9.21 17.25
CA MET A 262 -2.89 8.24 16.38
C MET A 262 -2.07 8.95 15.28
N ILE A 263 -2.67 9.86 14.51
CA ILE A 263 -1.97 10.66 13.47
C ILE A 263 -0.74 11.34 14.08
N LYS A 264 -0.90 12.05 15.21
CA LYS A 264 0.17 12.74 15.91
C LYS A 264 1.32 11.79 16.29
N LYS A 265 1.02 10.56 16.73
CA LYS A 265 2.04 9.55 17.08
C LYS A 265 2.78 9.02 15.85
N ILE A 266 2.08 8.68 14.77
CA ILE A 266 2.70 8.21 13.52
C ILE A 266 3.62 9.28 12.92
N VAL A 267 3.14 10.53 12.85
CA VAL A 267 3.94 11.68 12.40
C VAL A 267 5.19 11.88 13.27
N GLN A 268 5.07 11.76 14.59
CA GLN A 268 6.21 11.84 15.53
C GLN A 268 7.20 10.67 15.37
N GLY A 269 6.73 9.45 15.08
CA GLY A 269 7.58 8.30 14.76
C GLY A 269 8.44 8.57 13.53
N LEU A 270 7.81 9.04 12.45
CA LEU A 270 8.48 9.46 11.21
C LEU A 270 9.48 10.61 11.47
N ALA A 271 9.09 11.57 12.33
CA ALA A 271 9.92 12.70 12.74
C ALA A 271 11.22 12.29 13.45
N LYS A 272 11.24 11.16 14.20
CA LYS A 272 12.46 10.63 14.85
C LYS A 272 13.60 10.41 13.86
N LYS A 273 13.31 10.05 12.60
CA LYS A 273 14.32 9.87 11.53
C LYS A 273 14.38 11.03 10.53
N GLY A 274 13.55 12.07 10.68
CA GLY A 274 13.49 13.20 9.73
C GLY A 274 12.69 12.90 8.46
N VAL A 275 11.90 11.83 8.46
CA VAL A 275 11.04 11.46 7.33
C VAL A 275 9.86 12.43 7.27
N SER A 276 9.69 13.08 6.12
CA SER A 276 8.59 14.00 5.87
C SER A 276 7.24 13.28 5.77
N VAL A 277 6.15 13.99 6.02
CA VAL A 277 4.78 13.47 5.89
C VAL A 277 3.96 14.36 4.96
N LEU A 278 3.35 13.75 3.96
CA LEU A 278 2.20 14.31 3.25
C LEU A 278 0.94 13.65 3.81
N LEU A 279 0.04 14.44 4.39
CA LEU A 279 -1.24 13.95 4.90
C LEU A 279 -2.22 13.88 3.72
N ASP A 280 -2.81 12.73 3.43
CA ASP A 280 -3.68 12.54 2.28
C ASP A 280 -5.14 12.36 2.71
N ILE A 281 -6.07 13.14 2.14
CA ILE A 281 -7.50 12.91 2.31
C ILE A 281 -7.97 11.83 1.34
N HIS A 282 -7.77 10.57 1.72
CA HIS A 282 -7.92 9.43 0.82
C HIS A 282 -9.39 9.05 0.60
N LYS A 283 -10.07 8.70 1.70
CA LYS A 283 -11.52 8.42 1.77
C LYS A 283 -12.26 9.57 2.44
N LEU A 284 -13.53 9.77 2.11
CA LEU A 284 -14.43 10.61 2.90
C LEU A 284 -14.98 9.76 4.06
N ASP A 285 -15.57 8.62 3.73
CA ASP A 285 -16.12 7.66 4.68
C ASP A 285 -15.25 6.37 4.73
N PRO A 286 -14.68 6.01 5.90
CA PRO A 286 -13.81 4.84 6.04
C PRO A 286 -14.52 3.48 5.92
N ALA A 287 -15.86 3.47 5.88
CA ALA A 287 -16.66 2.27 5.61
C ALA A 287 -17.03 2.11 4.13
N VAL A 288 -16.70 3.09 3.27
CA VAL A 288 -16.88 2.95 1.82
C VAL A 288 -15.76 2.09 1.24
N GLU A 289 -16.18 0.98 0.63
CA GLU A 289 -15.29 0.06 -0.05
C GLU A 289 -15.30 0.20 -1.56
N GLY A 290 -14.15 -0.13 -2.14
CA GLY A 290 -13.89 0.08 -3.56
C GLY A 290 -13.79 1.57 -3.94
N LYS A 291 -14.04 1.83 -5.22
CA LYS A 291 -13.57 3.02 -5.94
C LYS A 291 -14.76 3.88 -6.38
N THR A 292 -15.48 4.46 -5.40
CA THR A 292 -16.78 5.15 -5.61
C THR A 292 -16.84 6.61 -5.15
N GLU A 293 -15.81 7.12 -4.47
CA GLU A 293 -15.75 8.50 -3.96
C GLU A 293 -14.97 9.43 -4.90
N GLY A 294 -15.45 9.58 -6.15
CA GLY A 294 -14.79 10.34 -7.22
C GLY A 294 -14.84 11.87 -7.11
N LEU A 295 -15.40 12.38 -6.01
CA LEU A 295 -15.50 13.80 -5.66
C LEU A 295 -15.08 14.01 -4.20
N TRP A 296 -14.82 15.26 -3.81
CA TRP A 296 -14.55 15.70 -2.44
C TRP A 296 -15.82 15.79 -1.55
N TYR A 297 -16.90 15.13 -1.96
CA TYR A 297 -18.17 14.99 -1.26
C TYR A 297 -18.93 13.77 -1.81
N SER A 298 -19.89 13.26 -1.05
CA SER A 298 -20.79 12.17 -1.45
C SER A 298 -22.25 12.54 -1.16
N ALA A 299 -23.17 11.59 -1.31
CA ALA A 299 -24.57 11.77 -0.91
C ALA A 299 -24.75 11.84 0.63
N THR A 300 -23.79 11.32 1.40
CA THR A 300 -23.80 11.29 2.87
C THR A 300 -22.82 12.28 3.50
N VAL A 301 -21.66 12.51 2.86
CA VAL A 301 -20.60 13.39 3.36
C VAL A 301 -20.57 14.70 2.57
N PRO A 302 -21.01 15.84 3.14
CA PRO A 302 -21.05 17.11 2.43
C PRO A 302 -19.66 17.71 2.26
N ALA A 303 -19.46 18.54 1.23
CA ALA A 303 -18.19 19.21 0.95
C ALA A 303 -17.66 20.11 2.10
N SER A 304 -18.50 20.48 3.07
CA SER A 304 -18.06 21.16 4.30
C SER A 304 -17.21 20.27 5.20
N ALA A 305 -17.45 18.95 5.23
CA ALA A 305 -16.73 18.01 6.09
C ALA A 305 -15.24 17.93 5.73
N ILE A 306 -14.89 17.89 4.44
CA ILE A 306 -13.47 17.90 4.02
C ILE A 306 -12.78 19.24 4.32
N ASN A 307 -13.50 20.37 4.26
CA ASN A 307 -12.98 21.67 4.69
C ASN A 307 -12.65 21.65 6.20
N GLN A 308 -13.54 21.09 7.03
CA GLN A 308 -13.34 20.92 8.48
C GLN A 308 -12.18 19.99 8.81
N ALA A 309 -12.03 18.86 8.09
CA ALA A 309 -10.96 17.91 8.32
C ALA A 309 -9.59 18.51 8.03
N ILE A 310 -9.44 19.18 6.88
CA ILE A 310 -8.20 19.88 6.51
C ILE A 310 -7.87 21.01 7.49
N GLN A 311 -8.88 21.78 7.96
CA GLN A 311 -8.68 22.80 8.99
C GLN A 311 -8.23 22.21 10.33
N THR A 312 -8.79 21.05 10.72
CA THR A 312 -8.39 20.31 11.93
C THR A 312 -6.94 19.85 11.85
N LEU A 313 -6.55 19.19 10.76
CA LEU A 313 -5.17 18.76 10.52
C LEU A 313 -4.19 19.95 10.58
N ALA A 314 -4.50 21.04 9.88
CA ALA A 314 -3.67 22.24 9.86
C ALA A 314 -3.56 22.90 11.26
N THR A 315 -4.65 22.99 12.01
CA THR A 315 -4.63 23.59 13.36
C THR A 315 -3.79 22.77 14.34
N ASP A 316 -3.96 21.45 14.34
CA ASP A 316 -3.33 20.56 15.33
C ASP A 316 -1.86 20.22 15.02
N LEU A 317 -1.46 20.26 13.75
CA LEU A 317 -0.14 19.80 13.30
C LEU A 317 0.77 20.93 12.79
N CYS A 318 0.28 22.17 12.63
CA CYS A 318 1.12 23.32 12.25
C CYS A 318 1.96 23.85 13.42
N ASN A 319 2.85 23.02 13.97
CA ASN A 319 3.74 23.38 15.06
C ASN A 319 4.98 22.48 15.12
N SER A 320 5.95 22.89 15.94
CA SER A 320 7.27 22.27 16.06
C SER A 320 7.33 20.79 16.45
N ASN A 321 6.26 20.21 17.01
CA ASN A 321 6.19 18.77 17.31
C ASN A 321 5.98 17.90 16.06
N TYR A 322 5.58 18.54 14.94
CA TYR A 322 5.23 17.91 13.66
C TYR A 322 5.88 18.66 12.49
N TYR A 323 7.10 19.18 12.72
CA TYR A 323 7.90 19.96 11.77
C TYR A 323 8.09 19.27 10.41
N ASN A 324 7.88 17.96 10.35
CA ASN A 324 8.00 17.11 9.19
C ASN A 324 6.75 17.00 8.31
N VAL A 325 5.60 17.58 8.71
CA VAL A 325 4.43 17.66 7.82
C VAL A 325 4.65 18.72 6.76
N LEU A 326 4.65 18.30 5.49
CA LEU A 326 4.77 19.16 4.31
C LEU A 326 3.47 19.95 4.05
N GLY A 327 2.34 19.33 4.36
CA GLY A 327 0.99 19.83 4.11
C GLY A 327 0.00 18.71 3.84
N VAL A 328 -1.01 19.00 3.02
CA VAL A 328 -2.14 18.11 2.75
C VAL A 328 -2.30 17.87 1.25
N ASP A 329 -2.51 16.61 0.87
CA ASP A 329 -3.04 16.17 -0.42
C ASP A 329 -4.57 16.26 -0.38
N LEU A 330 -5.13 17.14 -1.20
CA LEU A 330 -6.43 17.74 -0.90
C LEU A 330 -7.63 16.79 -1.08
N LYS A 331 -7.49 15.75 -1.90
CA LYS A 331 -8.40 14.59 -2.07
C LYS A 331 -7.75 13.58 -3.00
N ASN A 332 -7.63 12.33 -2.57
CA ASN A 332 -7.13 11.23 -3.40
C ASN A 332 -8.02 10.93 -4.61
N GLU A 333 -7.38 10.64 -5.75
CA GLU A 333 -7.95 10.18 -7.01
C GLU A 333 -9.32 10.79 -7.41
N PRO A 334 -9.44 12.13 -7.59
CA PRO A 334 -10.63 12.70 -8.20
C PRO A 334 -10.85 12.09 -9.59
N HIS A 335 -12.09 11.72 -9.93
CA HIS A 335 -12.41 11.12 -11.23
C HIS A 335 -13.81 11.45 -11.77
N ASP A 336 -14.76 11.81 -10.90
CA ASP A 336 -16.10 12.25 -11.30
C ASP A 336 -16.20 13.78 -11.49
N GLY A 337 -15.13 14.52 -11.21
CA GLY A 337 -15.07 15.97 -11.38
C GLY A 337 -14.82 16.42 -12.82
N CYS A 338 -14.54 17.70 -13.00
CA CYS A 338 -14.18 18.31 -14.27
C CYS A 338 -13.11 19.39 -14.10
N TRP A 339 -12.27 19.57 -15.13
CA TRP A 339 -11.30 20.65 -15.24
C TRP A 339 -11.72 21.57 -16.38
N PRO A 340 -12.21 22.79 -16.11
CA PRO A 340 -12.75 23.66 -17.15
C PRO A 340 -11.66 24.08 -18.16
N GLY A 341 -12.03 24.20 -19.42
CA GLY A 341 -11.17 24.74 -20.49
C GLY A 341 -10.89 26.24 -20.35
N GLY A 342 -11.62 26.93 -19.47
CA GLY A 342 -11.45 28.35 -19.13
C GLY A 342 -12.56 28.83 -18.19
N ALA A 343 -12.47 30.05 -17.66
CA ALA A 343 -13.36 30.55 -16.61
C ALA A 343 -14.86 30.69 -16.99
N ALA A 344 -15.20 30.56 -18.28
CA ALA A 344 -16.57 30.61 -18.81
C ALA A 344 -17.06 29.25 -19.34
N ASP A 345 -16.37 28.15 -19.00
CA ASP A 345 -16.72 26.80 -19.48
C ASP A 345 -17.94 26.23 -18.75
N VAL A 346 -19.12 26.42 -19.35
CA VAL A 346 -20.40 25.93 -18.84
C VAL A 346 -20.53 24.40 -18.80
N SER A 347 -19.62 23.64 -19.42
CA SER A 347 -19.62 22.18 -19.33
C SER A 347 -19.14 21.68 -17.95
N CYS A 348 -18.44 22.53 -17.19
CA CYS A 348 -17.89 22.22 -15.88
C CYS A 348 -18.54 23.05 -14.77
N PRO A 349 -19.70 22.61 -14.23
CA PRO A 349 -20.42 23.35 -13.19
C PRO A 349 -19.62 23.38 -11.88
N ASP A 350 -19.84 24.43 -11.08
CA ASP A 350 -19.13 24.68 -9.80
C ASP A 350 -19.08 23.46 -8.85
N ALA A 351 -20.14 22.64 -8.82
CA ALA A 351 -20.19 21.44 -7.98
C ALA A 351 -19.21 20.34 -8.41
N LYS A 352 -18.79 20.30 -9.69
CA LYS A 352 -17.81 19.34 -10.24
C LYS A 352 -16.45 19.98 -10.59
N ASN A 353 -16.32 21.31 -10.52
CA ASN A 353 -15.09 22.05 -10.84
C ASN A 353 -14.00 21.79 -9.78
N TRP A 354 -13.14 20.79 -10.04
CA TRP A 354 -12.10 20.36 -9.11
C TRP A 354 -11.09 21.48 -8.79
N PRO A 355 -10.54 22.25 -9.76
CA PRO A 355 -9.62 23.34 -9.44
C PRO A 355 -10.22 24.39 -8.50
N LYS A 356 -11.51 24.72 -8.65
CA LYS A 356 -12.20 25.67 -7.75
C LYS A 356 -12.39 25.11 -6.33
N ALA A 357 -12.64 23.81 -6.19
CA ALA A 357 -12.68 23.14 -4.90
C ALA A 357 -11.30 23.03 -4.25
N ALA A 358 -10.29 22.57 -5.00
CA ALA A 358 -8.89 22.52 -4.57
C ALA A 358 -8.38 23.89 -4.10
N ALA A 359 -8.68 24.98 -4.82
CA ALA A 359 -8.33 26.33 -4.39
C ALA A 359 -8.95 26.69 -3.03
N LYS A 360 -10.24 26.39 -2.82
CA LYS A 360 -10.90 26.63 -1.53
C LYS A 360 -10.28 25.82 -0.39
N LEU A 361 -9.98 24.53 -0.63
CA LEU A 361 -9.36 23.66 0.36
C LEU A 361 -7.94 24.12 0.70
N ALA A 362 -7.14 24.49 -0.30
CA ALA A 362 -5.81 25.06 -0.14
C ALA A 362 -5.84 26.39 0.64
N ASP A 363 -6.70 27.34 0.27
CA ASP A 363 -6.83 28.62 0.96
C ASP A 363 -7.31 28.43 2.41
N THR A 364 -8.19 27.46 2.69
CA THR A 364 -8.62 27.09 4.04
C THR A 364 -7.47 26.49 4.86
N MET A 365 -6.68 25.59 4.27
CA MET A 365 -5.50 25.00 4.91
C MET A 365 -4.45 26.05 5.23
N LEU A 366 -4.14 26.95 4.28
CA LEU A 366 -3.07 27.93 4.39
C LEU A 366 -3.44 29.11 5.30
N ALA A 367 -4.73 29.41 5.47
CA ALA A 367 -5.20 30.33 6.50
C ALA A 367 -4.97 29.81 7.93
N ALA A 368 -5.00 28.48 8.13
CA ALA A 368 -4.67 27.84 9.41
C ALA A 368 -3.17 27.56 9.55
N CYS A 369 -2.49 27.17 8.47
CA CYS A 369 -1.06 26.90 8.43
C CYS A 369 -0.37 27.50 7.18
N PRO A 370 0.08 28.76 7.23
CA PRO A 370 0.71 29.40 6.07
C PRO A 370 2.06 28.77 5.69
N LYS A 371 2.64 27.94 6.56
CA LYS A 371 3.93 27.25 6.38
C LYS A 371 3.86 26.00 5.49
N TRP A 372 2.70 25.40 5.32
CA TRP A 372 2.52 24.19 4.53
C TRP A 372 2.39 24.47 3.02
N MET A 373 2.35 23.40 2.22
CA MET A 373 1.97 23.41 0.80
C MET A 373 0.73 22.55 0.57
N ALA A 374 -0.10 22.96 -0.38
CA ALA A 374 -1.27 22.20 -0.81
C ALA A 374 -0.89 21.36 -2.04
N PHE A 375 -1.10 20.05 -1.94
CA PHE A 375 -0.81 19.08 -2.99
C PHE A 375 -2.12 18.77 -3.73
N VAL A 376 -2.10 18.89 -5.06
CA VAL A 376 -3.30 18.85 -5.91
C VAL A 376 -3.15 17.80 -7.00
N GLU A 377 -3.95 16.74 -6.90
CA GLU A 377 -4.10 15.74 -7.95
C GLU A 377 -4.83 16.29 -9.19
N GLY A 378 -4.76 15.53 -10.29
CA GLY A 378 -5.56 15.74 -11.49
C GLY A 378 -6.98 15.16 -11.39
N LEU A 379 -7.49 14.69 -12.53
CA LEU A 379 -8.76 13.97 -12.66
C LEU A 379 -8.55 12.66 -13.44
N ALA A 380 -9.64 11.93 -13.75
CA ALA A 380 -9.68 11.04 -14.90
C ALA A 380 -10.55 11.67 -16.01
N SER A 381 -10.35 11.30 -17.27
CA SER A 381 -11.43 11.42 -18.26
C SER A 381 -12.45 10.30 -18.02
N ALA A 382 -13.73 10.64 -17.93
CA ALA A 382 -14.82 9.67 -18.00
C ALA A 382 -15.03 9.11 -19.43
N THR A 383 -14.31 9.65 -20.43
CA THR A 383 -14.43 9.27 -21.85
C THR A 383 -13.11 8.69 -22.36
N LEU A 384 -13.15 7.46 -22.88
CA LEU A 384 -12.04 6.88 -23.63
C LEU A 384 -11.76 7.68 -24.90
N THR A 385 -10.55 8.20 -25.06
CA THR A 385 -10.13 8.98 -26.22
C THR A 385 -9.24 8.15 -27.16
N ASN A 386 -9.28 8.47 -28.46
CA ASN A 386 -8.49 7.81 -29.48
C ASN A 386 -7.16 8.55 -29.71
N HIS A 387 -6.03 7.89 -29.44
CA HIS A 387 -4.70 8.48 -29.62
C HIS A 387 -3.77 7.56 -30.40
N GLY A 388 -2.87 8.16 -31.19
CA GLY A 388 -1.83 7.43 -31.91
C GLY A 388 -0.68 7.02 -30.99
N PHE A 389 -0.34 5.72 -31.04
CA PHE A 389 0.77 5.10 -30.34
C PHE A 389 1.58 4.20 -31.30
N VAL A 390 2.80 3.84 -30.89
CA VAL A 390 3.60 2.83 -31.59
C VAL A 390 3.03 1.46 -31.28
N THR A 391 2.86 0.60 -32.29
CA THR A 391 2.54 -0.83 -32.14
C THR A 391 3.25 -1.64 -33.23
N LYS A 392 3.18 -2.96 -33.13
CA LYS A 392 3.60 -3.92 -34.16
C LYS A 392 2.86 -3.75 -35.50
N ALA A 393 1.69 -3.09 -35.51
CA ALA A 393 0.95 -2.75 -36.72
C ALA A 393 1.37 -1.42 -37.36
N GLY A 394 2.10 -0.56 -36.63
CA GLY A 394 2.61 0.72 -37.16
C GLY A 394 2.96 1.76 -36.08
N PRO A 395 3.68 2.83 -36.44
CA PRO A 395 4.19 3.83 -35.49
C PRO A 395 3.14 4.85 -34.99
N ASN A 396 1.92 4.82 -35.52
CA ASN A 396 0.83 5.72 -35.16
C ASN A 396 -0.52 4.98 -35.27
N THR A 397 -0.60 3.82 -34.64
CA THR A 397 -1.84 3.03 -34.52
C THR A 397 -2.76 3.70 -33.50
N THR A 398 -4.02 3.91 -33.87
CA THR A 398 -5.02 4.44 -32.94
C THR A 398 -5.35 3.40 -31.87
N LEU A 399 -5.09 3.73 -30.61
CA LEU A 399 -5.53 2.96 -29.44
C LEU A 399 -6.46 3.83 -28.59
N TYR A 400 -7.34 3.17 -27.84
CA TYR A 400 -8.07 3.82 -26.76
C TYR A 400 -7.13 4.16 -25.61
N TYR A 401 -7.35 5.32 -25.01
CA TYR A 401 -6.62 5.85 -23.88
C TYR A 401 -7.59 6.42 -22.85
N GLN A 402 -7.23 6.28 -21.59
CA GLN A 402 -7.85 6.93 -20.45
C GLN A 402 -6.72 7.33 -19.49
N GLU A 403 -6.83 8.49 -18.87
CA GLU A 403 -5.97 8.86 -17.75
C GLU A 403 -6.28 7.98 -16.54
N TRP A 404 -5.26 7.67 -15.75
CA TRP A 404 -5.49 7.16 -14.40
C TRP A 404 -6.23 8.19 -13.56
N TRP A 405 -6.88 7.74 -12.49
CA TRP A 405 -7.60 8.64 -11.60
C TRP A 405 -6.59 9.53 -10.87
N GLY A 406 -6.95 10.79 -10.62
CA GLY A 406 -5.98 11.77 -10.14
C GLY A 406 -4.84 12.16 -11.11
N ALA A 407 -4.81 11.70 -12.37
CA ALA A 407 -3.67 11.93 -13.28
C ALA A 407 -3.81 13.12 -14.24
N ALA A 408 -5.04 13.48 -14.63
CA ALA A 408 -5.32 14.42 -15.71
C ALA A 408 -5.14 15.88 -15.27
N LEU A 409 -4.08 16.52 -15.77
CA LEU A 409 -3.76 17.95 -15.56
C LEU A 409 -3.79 18.76 -16.88
N GLN A 410 -4.34 18.21 -17.96
CA GLN A 410 -4.30 18.77 -19.33
C GLN A 410 -4.74 20.25 -19.45
N ASN A 411 -5.71 20.69 -18.64
CA ASN A 411 -6.25 22.05 -18.66
C ASN A 411 -5.63 23.00 -17.61
N VAL A 412 -4.65 22.57 -16.80
CA VAL A 412 -4.01 23.41 -15.74
C VAL A 412 -3.39 24.70 -16.30
N THR A 413 -2.92 24.67 -17.55
CA THR A 413 -2.34 25.84 -18.24
C THR A 413 -3.37 26.84 -18.74
N LYS A 414 -4.64 26.44 -18.88
CA LYS A 414 -5.77 27.28 -19.32
C LYS A 414 -6.58 27.79 -18.13
N TYR A 415 -6.74 26.95 -17.12
CA TYR A 415 -7.41 27.24 -15.86
C TYR A 415 -6.58 26.66 -14.70
N PRO A 416 -5.54 27.38 -14.23
CA PRO A 416 -4.78 26.97 -13.05
C PRO A 416 -5.65 27.06 -11.81
N VAL A 417 -5.30 26.30 -10.76
CA VAL A 417 -6.01 26.29 -9.47
C VAL A 417 -6.06 27.72 -8.89
N PRO A 418 -7.25 28.35 -8.78
CA PRO A 418 -7.37 29.78 -8.52
C PRO A 418 -7.30 30.14 -7.02
N VAL A 419 -6.19 29.76 -6.35
CA VAL A 419 -5.89 30.17 -4.96
C VAL A 419 -5.71 31.68 -4.82
N ALA A 420 -5.82 32.18 -3.58
CA ALA A 420 -5.48 33.55 -3.22
C ALA A 420 -4.06 33.94 -3.71
N PRO A 421 -3.79 35.20 -4.12
CA PRO A 421 -2.50 35.59 -4.69
C PRO A 421 -1.28 35.30 -3.81
N ALA A 422 -1.43 35.36 -2.49
CA ALA A 422 -0.38 35.05 -1.50
C ALA A 422 -0.03 33.55 -1.40
N HIS A 423 -0.85 32.66 -1.96
CA HIS A 423 -0.72 31.21 -1.87
C HIS A 423 -0.22 30.55 -3.17
N LYS A 424 0.07 31.34 -4.22
CA LYS A 424 0.52 30.79 -5.51
C LYS A 424 1.84 30.01 -5.43
N ASN A 425 2.72 30.38 -4.51
CA ASN A 425 3.96 29.64 -4.21
C ASN A 425 3.77 28.46 -3.24
N LYS A 426 2.52 28.07 -2.94
CA LYS A 426 2.18 26.96 -2.02
C LYS A 426 1.53 25.77 -2.72
N LEU A 427 1.38 25.80 -4.05
CA LEU A 427 0.80 24.69 -4.83
C LEU A 427 1.89 23.72 -5.33
N VAL A 428 1.62 22.42 -5.15
CA VAL A 428 2.32 21.29 -5.80
C VAL A 428 1.26 20.46 -6.55
N TYR A 429 1.62 19.91 -7.71
CA TYR A 429 0.75 18.98 -8.45
C TYR A 429 1.26 17.54 -8.34
N VAL A 430 0.35 16.61 -8.02
CA VAL A 430 0.67 15.22 -7.65
C VAL A 430 -0.05 14.17 -8.52
N PRO A 431 0.08 14.18 -9.86
CA PRO A 431 -0.61 13.21 -10.71
C PRO A 431 -0.22 11.76 -10.39
N HIS A 432 -1.20 10.86 -10.42
CA HIS A 432 -1.00 9.41 -10.24
C HIS A 432 -0.70 8.71 -11.58
N PHE A 433 0.07 7.61 -11.55
CA PHE A 433 0.28 6.79 -12.76
C PHE A 433 0.77 5.36 -12.44
N TYR A 434 0.02 4.33 -12.86
CA TYR A 434 0.31 2.95 -12.46
C TYR A 434 0.81 2.08 -13.61
N SER A 435 1.58 1.04 -13.25
CA SER A 435 2.07 -0.01 -14.16
C SER A 435 0.95 -0.89 -14.77
N PRO A 436 1.26 -1.75 -15.76
CA PRO A 436 0.34 -2.79 -16.21
C PRO A 436 -0.12 -3.79 -15.13
N SER A 437 0.45 -3.78 -13.91
CA SER A 437 -0.03 -4.62 -12.81
C SER A 437 -1.37 -4.17 -12.21
N VAL A 438 -1.73 -2.88 -12.32
CA VAL A 438 -3.06 -2.39 -11.90
C VAL A 438 -4.08 -2.59 -13.02
N TYR A 439 -3.72 -2.21 -14.25
CA TYR A 439 -4.53 -2.46 -15.45
C TYR A 439 -3.64 -2.54 -16.69
N PRO A 440 -3.77 -3.55 -17.56
CA PRO A 440 -2.91 -3.77 -18.72
C PRO A 440 -3.29 -2.81 -19.87
N ALA A 441 -3.11 -1.51 -19.67
CA ALA A 441 -3.46 -0.48 -20.64
C ALA A 441 -2.75 -0.72 -21.99
N PRO A 442 -3.44 -0.50 -23.13
CA PRO A 442 -3.00 -1.01 -24.43
C PRO A 442 -1.67 -0.41 -24.92
N TYR A 443 -1.33 0.78 -24.46
CA TYR A 443 -0.07 1.46 -24.81
C TYR A 443 1.18 0.79 -24.22
N TYR A 444 1.06 -0.08 -23.21
CA TYR A 444 2.20 -0.83 -22.64
C TYR A 444 2.70 -1.98 -23.51
N PHE A 445 1.95 -2.38 -24.55
CA PHE A 445 2.21 -3.61 -25.30
C PHE A 445 2.48 -3.37 -26.79
N ALA A 446 3.18 -4.30 -27.43
CA ALA A 446 3.48 -4.27 -28.87
C ALA A 446 2.26 -4.63 -29.71
N SER A 447 1.38 -5.50 -29.20
CA SER A 447 0.02 -5.66 -29.69
C SER A 447 -0.94 -5.90 -28.51
N PHE A 448 -2.21 -5.55 -28.71
CA PHE A 448 -3.27 -5.62 -27.70
C PHE A 448 -4.60 -5.96 -28.38
N ALA A 449 -5.35 -6.89 -27.79
CA ALA A 449 -6.75 -7.15 -28.12
C ALA A 449 -7.55 -7.33 -26.82
N SER A 450 -8.67 -6.64 -26.68
CA SER A 450 -9.56 -6.79 -25.52
C SER A 450 -10.15 -8.20 -25.46
N ALA A 451 -10.19 -8.79 -24.26
CA ALA A 451 -10.63 -10.16 -24.01
C ALA A 451 -11.43 -10.22 -22.70
N GLY A 452 -12.73 -9.93 -22.76
CA GLY A 452 -13.60 -9.90 -21.59
C GLY A 452 -13.18 -8.80 -20.60
N GLY A 453 -12.97 -9.17 -19.34
CA GLY A 453 -12.44 -8.28 -18.30
C GLY A 453 -10.91 -8.09 -18.31
N GLY A 454 -10.24 -8.52 -19.38
CA GLY A 454 -8.80 -8.44 -19.55
C GLY A 454 -8.41 -8.25 -21.03
N ALA A 455 -7.22 -8.71 -21.40
CA ALA A 455 -6.67 -8.58 -22.73
C ALA A 455 -5.76 -9.75 -23.14
N VAL A 456 -5.65 -9.99 -24.43
CA VAL A 456 -4.54 -10.74 -25.05
C VAL A 456 -3.51 -9.72 -25.52
N VAL A 457 -2.25 -9.88 -25.10
CA VAL A 457 -1.19 -8.90 -25.34
C VAL A 457 0.10 -9.56 -25.84
N GLU A 458 0.93 -8.77 -26.50
CA GLU A 458 2.32 -9.10 -26.84
C GLU A 458 3.25 -8.06 -26.22
N GLU A 459 4.15 -8.46 -25.33
CA GLU A 459 5.11 -7.55 -24.72
C GLU A 459 6.13 -7.02 -25.73
N TRP A 460 6.62 -5.79 -25.50
CA TRP A 460 7.74 -5.25 -26.28
C TRP A 460 9.02 -6.06 -26.02
N PRO A 461 9.77 -6.49 -27.06
CA PRO A 461 11.04 -7.18 -26.88
C PRO A 461 12.03 -6.35 -26.04
N THR A 462 12.95 -7.02 -25.36
CA THR A 462 13.99 -6.39 -24.53
C THR A 462 15.16 -5.81 -25.36
N THR A 463 15.02 -5.77 -26.69
CA THR A 463 15.95 -5.11 -27.62
C THR A 463 15.92 -3.59 -27.47
N ALA A 464 16.91 -2.90 -28.04
CA ALA A 464 16.97 -1.43 -28.03
C ALA A 464 15.70 -0.80 -28.62
N ASP A 465 15.25 -1.28 -29.78
CA ASP A 465 14.06 -0.75 -30.46
C ASP A 465 12.76 -1.05 -29.72
N GLY A 466 12.66 -2.22 -29.05
CA GLY A 466 11.51 -2.58 -28.23
C GLY A 466 11.42 -1.73 -26.96
N ASN A 467 12.54 -1.50 -26.28
CA ASN A 467 12.63 -0.57 -25.16
C ASN A 467 12.37 0.89 -25.58
N ALA A 468 12.84 1.32 -26.76
CA ALA A 468 12.55 2.64 -27.31
C ALA A 468 11.06 2.82 -27.62
N SER A 469 10.40 1.78 -28.17
CA SER A 469 8.97 1.79 -28.47
C SER A 469 8.11 1.82 -27.21
N LEU A 470 8.45 0.99 -26.20
CA LEU A 470 7.84 1.06 -24.87
C LEU A 470 8.04 2.44 -24.23
N LYS A 471 9.27 2.99 -24.24
CA LYS A 471 9.56 4.35 -23.74
C LYS A 471 8.71 5.40 -24.45
N ALA A 472 8.60 5.35 -25.77
CA ALA A 472 7.81 6.29 -26.56
C ALA A 472 6.33 6.27 -26.15
N ASN A 473 5.73 5.09 -26.01
CA ASN A 473 4.33 4.95 -25.60
C ASN A 473 4.09 5.39 -24.15
N VAL A 474 4.94 4.98 -23.20
CA VAL A 474 4.84 5.38 -21.79
C VAL A 474 5.00 6.89 -21.66
N TYR A 475 5.99 7.48 -22.32
CA TYR A 475 6.20 8.94 -22.31
C TYR A 475 5.04 9.66 -22.99
N ARG A 476 4.45 9.10 -24.05
CA ARG A 476 3.26 9.67 -24.71
C ARG A 476 2.04 9.66 -23.78
N ALA A 477 1.84 8.59 -23.01
CA ALA A 477 0.73 8.45 -22.07
C ALA A 477 0.88 9.40 -20.86
N LEU A 478 2.09 9.55 -20.31
CA LEU A 478 2.41 10.53 -19.27
C LEU A 478 2.29 11.98 -19.80
N ASP A 479 2.77 12.24 -21.02
CA ASP A 479 2.66 13.56 -21.65
C ASP A 479 1.20 13.92 -22.02
N LEU A 480 0.33 12.92 -22.24
CA LEU A 480 -1.12 13.12 -22.36
C LEU A 480 -1.77 13.48 -21.02
N ALA A 481 -1.50 12.73 -19.95
CA ALA A 481 -2.12 12.98 -18.65
C ALA A 481 -1.72 14.36 -18.09
N PHE A 482 -0.41 14.64 -18.01
CA PHE A 482 0.10 15.82 -17.30
C PHE A 482 1.35 16.48 -17.91
N GLY A 483 1.83 16.06 -19.08
CA GLY A 483 3.00 16.67 -19.74
C GLY A 483 2.90 18.18 -19.98
N ASN A 484 1.68 18.69 -20.20
CA ASN A 484 1.41 20.13 -20.30
C ASN A 484 1.65 20.88 -18.98
N ALA A 485 1.46 20.24 -17.83
CA ALA A 485 1.78 20.82 -16.53
C ALA A 485 3.30 21.01 -16.42
N VAL A 486 4.06 19.91 -16.45
CA VAL A 486 5.51 19.87 -16.17
C VAL A 486 6.33 20.78 -17.10
N LYS A 487 5.82 21.09 -18.30
CA LYS A 487 6.52 21.92 -19.29
C LYS A 487 6.17 23.42 -19.23
N ASN A 488 5.04 23.80 -18.65
CA ASN A 488 4.47 25.15 -18.85
C ASN A 488 3.94 25.84 -17.58
N ILE A 489 4.05 25.23 -16.39
CA ILE A 489 3.68 25.87 -15.12
C ILE A 489 4.89 25.99 -14.19
N GLU A 490 4.94 27.06 -13.40
CA GLU A 490 6.00 27.31 -12.41
C GLU A 490 5.74 26.62 -11.06
N SER A 491 4.76 25.71 -10.97
CA SER A 491 4.50 24.86 -9.79
C SER A 491 5.22 23.52 -9.92
N PRO A 492 5.69 22.91 -8.82
CA PRO A 492 6.36 21.62 -8.87
C PRO A 492 5.37 20.53 -9.26
N VAL A 493 5.82 19.57 -10.06
CA VAL A 493 5.08 18.34 -10.38
C VAL A 493 5.90 17.14 -9.91
N MET A 494 5.23 16.16 -9.31
CA MET A 494 5.80 14.93 -8.75
C MET A 494 4.71 13.84 -8.76
N PHE A 495 5.03 12.55 -8.63
CA PHE A 495 3.99 11.53 -8.56
C PHE A 495 3.33 11.51 -7.16
N GLY A 496 1.99 11.57 -7.09
CA GLY A 496 1.24 11.31 -5.85
C GLY A 496 1.28 9.82 -5.50
N GLU A 497 0.97 8.98 -6.49
CA GLU A 497 1.21 7.54 -6.49
C GLU A 497 1.75 7.07 -7.84
N PHE A 498 2.70 6.13 -7.77
CA PHE A 498 3.08 5.29 -8.91
C PHE A 498 3.51 3.91 -8.39
N GLY A 499 3.24 2.83 -9.12
CA GLY A 499 3.58 1.51 -8.58
C GLY A 499 3.17 0.32 -9.44
N GLY A 500 3.54 -0.85 -8.94
CA GLY A 500 3.36 -2.14 -9.60
C GLY A 500 4.16 -3.26 -8.96
N ILE A 501 4.00 -4.46 -9.50
CA ILE A 501 4.81 -5.61 -9.12
C ILE A 501 6.15 -5.53 -9.87
N TYR A 502 7.26 -5.53 -9.14
CA TYR A 502 8.59 -5.28 -9.69
C TYR A 502 9.52 -6.51 -9.64
N GLY A 503 10.52 -6.49 -10.52
CA GLY A 503 11.77 -7.25 -10.39
C GLY A 503 11.58 -8.76 -10.37
N ALA A 504 11.93 -9.40 -9.27
CA ALA A 504 11.81 -10.84 -9.10
C ALA A 504 10.35 -11.34 -9.09
N LYS A 505 9.39 -10.52 -8.59
CA LYS A 505 7.98 -10.92 -8.48
C LYS A 505 7.13 -10.55 -9.71
N ASP A 506 7.64 -9.69 -10.59
CA ASP A 506 7.03 -9.39 -11.90
C ASP A 506 6.98 -10.67 -12.76
N LEU A 507 5.78 -11.19 -13.06
CA LEU A 507 5.56 -12.41 -13.82
C LEU A 507 5.23 -12.16 -15.30
N PHE A 508 5.31 -10.90 -15.77
CA PHE A 508 5.29 -10.63 -17.20
C PHE A 508 6.58 -11.22 -17.84
N PRO A 509 6.47 -12.12 -18.85
CA PRO A 509 7.62 -12.81 -19.45
C PRO A 509 8.82 -11.93 -19.84
N LEU A 510 8.59 -10.70 -20.30
CA LEU A 510 9.61 -9.71 -20.65
C LEU A 510 9.67 -8.52 -19.67
N LYS A 511 9.19 -8.71 -18.43
CA LYS A 511 9.27 -7.79 -17.30
C LYS A 511 8.70 -6.39 -17.60
N THR A 512 7.62 -6.31 -18.36
CA THR A 512 7.05 -5.01 -18.77
C THR A 512 6.58 -4.17 -17.59
N SER A 513 6.11 -4.75 -16.48
CA SER A 513 5.75 -3.97 -15.29
C SER A 513 6.96 -3.27 -14.67
N SER A 514 8.06 -4.00 -14.48
CA SER A 514 9.34 -3.47 -14.00
C SER A 514 9.89 -2.37 -14.91
N ARG A 515 9.90 -2.62 -16.23
CA ARG A 515 10.40 -1.67 -17.25
C ARG A 515 9.56 -0.39 -17.29
N VAL A 516 8.24 -0.50 -17.09
CA VAL A 516 7.33 0.66 -16.99
C VAL A 516 7.61 1.47 -15.73
N ILE A 517 7.83 0.85 -14.57
CA ILE A 517 8.21 1.53 -13.33
C ILE A 517 9.54 2.28 -13.49
N GLU A 518 10.56 1.66 -14.11
CA GLU A 518 11.83 2.34 -14.41
C GLU A 518 11.64 3.55 -15.35
N LEU A 519 10.70 3.47 -16.29
CA LEU A 519 10.34 4.58 -17.18
C LEU A 519 9.59 5.71 -16.46
N PHE A 520 8.86 5.45 -15.38
CA PHE A 520 8.31 6.50 -14.52
C PHE A 520 9.43 7.27 -13.81
N VAL A 521 10.41 6.56 -13.24
CA VAL A 521 11.59 7.19 -12.63
C VAL A 521 12.37 8.01 -13.65
N GLN A 522 12.58 7.45 -14.85
CA GLN A 522 13.27 8.15 -15.92
C GLN A 522 12.48 9.35 -16.43
N TYR A 523 11.16 9.28 -16.51
CA TYR A 523 10.32 10.43 -16.89
C TYR A 523 10.44 11.56 -15.86
N SER A 524 10.43 11.23 -14.56
CA SER A 524 10.63 12.22 -13.49
C SER A 524 11.96 12.97 -13.66
N ALA A 525 13.05 12.24 -13.94
CA ALA A 525 14.36 12.84 -14.21
C ALA A 525 14.39 13.65 -15.52
N ASP A 526 13.93 13.06 -16.63
CA ASP A 526 13.89 13.67 -17.98
C ASP A 526 12.99 14.94 -18.04
N ARG A 527 12.12 15.18 -17.05
CA ARG A 527 11.26 16.38 -16.95
C ARG A 527 11.56 17.29 -15.74
N ASN A 528 12.60 17.02 -14.95
CA ASN A 528 12.93 17.76 -13.71
C ASN A 528 11.78 17.80 -12.66
N MET A 529 10.98 16.73 -12.55
CA MET A 529 9.94 16.60 -11.52
C MET A 529 10.55 16.50 -10.11
N SER A 530 9.81 16.93 -9.10
CA SER A 530 10.26 16.94 -7.68
C SER A 530 10.21 15.56 -6.99
N GLY A 531 10.22 14.47 -7.77
CA GLY A 531 10.18 13.08 -7.29
C GLY A 531 8.78 12.50 -7.24
N GLY A 532 8.43 11.83 -6.15
CA GLY A 532 7.08 11.31 -5.91
C GLY A 532 7.02 10.21 -4.85
N PHE A 533 5.82 9.71 -4.55
CA PHE A 533 5.62 8.58 -3.64
C PHE A 533 5.25 7.31 -4.40
N ALA A 534 5.94 6.22 -4.13
CA ALA A 534 5.57 4.91 -4.67
C ALA A 534 4.37 4.33 -3.91
N TRP A 535 3.47 3.64 -4.61
CA TRP A 535 2.48 2.73 -4.01
C TRP A 535 3.07 1.31 -4.01
N SER A 536 3.28 0.67 -2.87
CA SER A 536 3.16 1.16 -1.48
C SER A 536 4.24 0.53 -0.59
N LEU A 537 4.30 0.95 0.67
CA LEU A 537 5.09 0.31 1.71
C LEU A 537 4.52 -1.08 2.05
N ASN A 538 3.19 -1.17 2.03
CA ASN A 538 2.35 -2.29 2.46
C ASN A 538 2.57 -3.57 1.61
N PRO A 539 2.98 -4.71 2.20
CA PRO A 539 3.13 -5.98 1.48
C PRO A 539 1.79 -6.58 1.00
N ASP A 540 0.69 -6.03 1.50
CA ASP A 540 -0.70 -6.44 1.33
C ASP A 540 -1.49 -5.57 0.34
N SER A 541 -0.86 -4.57 -0.31
CA SER A 541 -1.51 -3.84 -1.41
C SER A 541 -1.78 -4.74 -2.62
N VAL A 542 -3.03 -4.72 -3.09
CA VAL A 542 -3.54 -5.62 -4.14
C VAL A 542 -3.33 -5.06 -5.54
N TYR A 543 -2.67 -5.85 -6.40
CA TYR A 543 -2.62 -5.66 -7.85
C TYR A 543 -3.46 -6.71 -8.56
N GLN A 544 -4.01 -6.37 -9.73
CA GLN A 544 -4.97 -7.18 -10.46
C GLN A 544 -4.31 -8.05 -11.55
N PHE A 545 -3.10 -7.73 -12.00
CA PHE A 545 -2.46 -8.41 -13.14
C PHE A 545 -0.97 -8.70 -12.90
N ASN A 546 -0.57 -9.93 -13.24
CA ASN A 546 0.84 -10.34 -13.18
C ASN A 546 1.10 -11.48 -14.18
N GLY A 547 1.58 -11.14 -15.38
CA GLY A 547 1.84 -12.10 -16.47
C GLY A 547 0.60 -12.50 -17.27
N ASP A 548 -0.40 -13.14 -16.65
CA ASP A 548 -1.69 -13.41 -17.31
C ASP A 548 -2.52 -12.12 -17.33
N THR A 549 -2.76 -11.58 -18.53
CA THR A 549 -3.61 -10.40 -18.75
C THR A 549 -5.04 -10.74 -19.13
N SER A 550 -5.37 -12.01 -19.38
CA SER A 550 -6.69 -12.42 -19.93
C SER A 550 -7.85 -12.26 -18.94
N LYS A 551 -7.53 -12.12 -17.66
CA LYS A 551 -8.45 -11.98 -16.53
C LYS A 551 -7.74 -11.23 -15.40
N ALA A 552 -8.48 -10.53 -14.56
CA ALA A 552 -7.96 -10.06 -13.29
C ALA A 552 -7.73 -11.24 -12.32
N GLY A 553 -6.71 -11.12 -11.48
CA GLY A 553 -6.45 -11.93 -10.30
C GLY A 553 -6.25 -11.04 -9.06
N GLU A 554 -5.56 -11.57 -8.06
CA GLU A 554 -5.24 -10.88 -6.81
C GLU A 554 -3.77 -11.16 -6.48
N PHE A 555 -2.95 -10.10 -6.41
CA PHE A 555 -1.50 -10.19 -6.24
C PHE A 555 -1.01 -9.15 -5.22
N ASN A 556 -0.71 -9.61 -4.01
CA ASN A 556 -0.30 -8.72 -2.92
C ASN A 556 1.20 -8.42 -3.01
N TYR A 557 1.56 -7.13 -3.11
CA TYR A 557 2.95 -6.67 -3.25
C TYR A 557 3.15 -5.24 -2.75
N GLY A 558 4.36 -4.94 -2.29
CA GLY A 558 4.80 -3.60 -1.89
C GLY A 558 6.31 -3.58 -1.63
N LEU A 559 6.80 -2.55 -0.95
CA LEU A 559 8.22 -2.47 -0.59
C LEU A 559 8.60 -3.58 0.41
N TYR A 560 7.79 -3.82 1.45
CA TYR A 560 7.95 -4.99 2.33
C TYR A 560 7.61 -6.29 1.61
N GLU A 561 8.26 -7.39 2.01
CA GLU A 561 7.87 -8.73 1.57
C GLU A 561 6.62 -9.21 2.32
N ASN A 562 5.72 -9.86 1.58
CA ASN A 562 4.59 -10.61 2.14
C ASN A 562 5.08 -11.96 2.69
N ASP A 563 5.85 -11.90 3.78
CA ASP A 563 6.31 -13.08 4.51
C ASP A 563 5.20 -13.58 5.46
N PRO A 564 4.69 -14.82 5.29
CA PRO A 564 3.58 -15.35 6.08
C PRO A 564 4.00 -15.83 7.48
N VAL A 565 5.28 -15.73 7.85
CA VAL A 565 5.89 -16.10 9.15
C VAL A 565 6.33 -14.85 9.92
N ARG A 566 7.02 -13.91 9.24
CA ARG A 566 7.55 -12.66 9.81
C ARG A 566 7.16 -11.46 8.92
N PRO A 567 5.87 -11.09 8.84
CA PRO A 567 5.43 -9.96 8.01
C PRO A 567 6.09 -8.66 8.48
N TRP A 568 6.31 -7.72 7.56
CA TRP A 568 6.99 -6.43 7.82
C TRP A 568 8.45 -6.54 8.34
N SER A 569 9.12 -7.68 8.15
CA SER A 569 10.51 -7.89 8.61
C SER A 569 11.60 -7.78 7.53
N ALA A 570 11.25 -7.89 6.24
CA ALA A 570 12.16 -7.91 5.10
C ALA A 570 11.60 -7.12 3.89
N TYR A 571 12.47 -6.71 2.95
CA TYR A 571 12.10 -5.89 1.79
C TYR A 571 12.32 -6.63 0.47
N ASN A 572 11.51 -6.31 -0.54
CA ASN A 572 11.85 -6.53 -1.94
C ASN A 572 12.98 -5.56 -2.31
N GLN A 573 14.24 -5.95 -2.02
CA GLN A 573 15.41 -5.07 -2.14
C GLN A 573 15.63 -4.59 -3.59
N ASP A 574 15.27 -5.39 -4.58
CA ASP A 574 15.31 -5.01 -6.00
C ASP A 574 14.37 -3.83 -6.32
N TYR A 575 13.20 -3.77 -5.68
CA TYR A 575 12.28 -2.63 -5.78
C TYR A 575 12.81 -1.42 -5.00
N SER A 576 13.40 -1.63 -3.81
CA SER A 576 14.07 -0.57 -3.03
C SER A 576 15.18 0.11 -3.86
N ASP A 577 16.06 -0.68 -4.46
CA ASP A 577 17.17 -0.22 -5.31
C ASP A 577 16.66 0.48 -6.60
N ALA A 578 15.46 0.12 -7.07
CA ALA A 578 14.81 0.78 -8.19
C ALA A 578 14.22 2.14 -7.82
N LEU A 579 13.57 2.24 -6.65
CA LEU A 579 13.02 3.50 -6.14
C LEU A 579 14.12 4.49 -5.75
N LEU A 580 15.26 4.02 -5.24
CA LEU A 580 16.46 4.83 -4.99
C LEU A 580 17.07 5.51 -6.23
N LYS A 581 16.63 5.15 -7.45
CA LYS A 581 16.97 5.89 -8.68
C LYS A 581 16.32 7.28 -8.71
N PHE A 582 15.22 7.50 -7.97
CA PHE A 582 14.82 8.84 -7.54
C PHE A 582 15.84 9.36 -6.52
N LYS A 583 16.81 10.14 -6.99
CA LYS A 583 17.81 10.79 -6.13
C LYS A 583 17.21 12.00 -5.42
N GLY A 584 16.43 11.75 -4.38
CA GLY A 584 15.93 12.76 -3.47
C GLY A 584 17.05 13.51 -2.74
N THR A 585 16.73 14.64 -2.11
CA THR A 585 17.70 15.49 -1.40
C THR A 585 17.93 15.06 0.06
N GLY A 586 17.43 13.90 0.45
CA GLY A 586 17.51 13.37 1.82
C GLY A 586 16.29 13.71 2.67
N THR A 587 16.35 13.32 3.94
CA THR A 587 15.40 13.70 5.00
C THR A 587 15.48 15.19 5.29
N ILE A 588 14.40 15.80 5.80
CA ILE A 588 14.43 17.21 6.19
C ILE A 588 15.25 17.47 7.45
N ASP A 589 15.86 18.64 7.53
CA ASP A 589 16.66 19.03 8.70
C ASP A 589 15.79 19.38 9.91
N CYS A 590 16.12 18.77 11.06
CA CYS A 590 15.63 19.19 12.37
C CYS A 590 16.47 20.37 12.88
N VAL A 591 16.17 21.56 12.36
CA VAL A 591 16.76 22.82 12.83
C VAL A 591 16.30 23.10 14.26
N LYS A 592 17.20 23.59 15.12
CA LYS A 592 16.84 23.92 16.51
C LYS A 592 15.95 25.16 16.55
N ILE A 593 15.06 25.20 17.54
CA ILE A 593 14.30 26.41 17.84
C ILE A 593 15.17 27.29 18.74
N ASP A 594 15.71 28.37 18.19
CA ASP A 594 16.36 29.39 19.00
C ASP A 594 15.31 30.10 19.87
N ALA A 595 15.62 30.27 21.16
CA ALA A 595 14.69 30.86 22.11
C ALA A 595 14.48 32.35 21.80
N ALA A 596 13.23 32.73 21.52
CA ALA A 596 12.87 34.10 21.21
C ALA A 596 13.03 35.01 22.45
N GLY A 597 14.21 35.60 22.64
CA GLY A 597 14.47 36.51 23.74
C GLY A 597 15.88 36.46 24.32
N ASN A 598 16.92 36.55 23.49
CA ASN A 598 18.16 37.17 23.96
C ASN A 598 18.92 37.84 22.81
N ASP A 599 18.51 39.06 22.44
CA ASP A 599 19.36 39.99 21.68
C ASP A 599 20.45 40.55 22.60
N THR A 600 21.30 39.65 23.11
CA THR A 600 22.55 40.02 23.74
C THR A 600 23.56 40.14 22.61
N THR A 601 23.83 41.37 22.20
CA THR A 601 24.81 41.71 21.16
C THR A 601 26.20 41.22 21.58
N THR A 602 26.48 39.95 21.30
CA THR A 602 27.70 39.27 21.75
C THR A 602 28.81 39.64 20.79
N THR A 603 29.37 40.83 21.01
CA THR A 603 30.55 41.31 20.30
C THR A 603 31.64 40.26 20.41
N THR A 604 31.91 39.54 19.31
CA THR A 604 32.89 38.45 19.24
C THR A 604 34.30 39.00 19.39
N THR A 605 34.67 39.31 20.63
CA THR A 605 35.99 39.79 21.01
C THR A 605 36.96 38.63 20.80
N THR A 606 37.63 38.62 19.66
CA THR A 606 38.55 37.57 19.23
C THR A 606 39.77 37.50 20.13
N THR A 607 39.67 36.68 21.18
CA THR A 607 40.83 36.22 21.95
C THR A 607 41.74 35.39 21.04
N ALA A 608 42.82 36.00 20.58
CA ALA A 608 43.75 35.38 19.65
C ALA A 608 44.41 34.14 20.28
N GLY A 609 44.17 32.97 19.67
CA GLY A 609 45.02 31.81 19.88
C GLY A 609 46.43 32.07 19.33
N PRO A 610 47.49 31.49 19.92
CA PRO A 610 48.86 31.72 19.49
C PRO A 610 49.07 31.24 18.04
N ALA A 611 49.70 32.08 17.23
CA ALA A 611 49.85 31.84 15.79
C ALA A 611 50.76 30.65 15.48
N VAL A 612 50.24 29.66 14.76
CA VAL A 612 51.04 28.57 14.18
C VAL A 612 51.71 29.10 12.91
N VAL A 613 53.01 29.38 12.99
CA VAL A 613 53.81 29.84 11.85
C VAL A 613 54.09 28.67 10.92
N VAL A 614 53.53 28.69 9.71
CA VAL A 614 53.90 27.79 8.61
C VAL A 614 55.01 28.46 7.78
N PRO A 615 56.23 27.90 7.75
CA PRO A 615 57.32 28.49 6.97
C PRO A 615 57.17 28.18 5.48
N THR A 616 57.02 29.22 4.65
CA THR A 616 57.09 29.11 3.19
C THR A 616 58.55 28.91 2.74
N SER A 617 58.79 27.90 1.90
CA SER A 617 60.10 27.65 1.31
C SER A 617 60.28 28.42 0.01
N THR A 618 61.24 29.36 -0.03
CA THR A 618 61.71 30.02 -1.25
C THR A 618 63.17 29.66 -1.52
N THR A 619 63.43 29.03 -2.66
CA THR A 619 64.78 28.64 -3.08
C THR A 619 65.45 29.76 -3.89
N ALA A 620 66.68 30.11 -3.50
CA ALA A 620 67.57 31.02 -4.22
C ALA A 620 68.99 30.41 -4.26
N PRO A 621 69.85 30.78 -5.24
CA PRO A 621 70.86 29.86 -5.75
C PRO A 621 72.19 29.85 -4.98
N VAL A 622 72.87 28.70 -5.04
CA VAL A 622 74.24 28.49 -4.56
C VAL A 622 75.25 29.00 -5.59
N SER A 623 76.29 29.68 -5.14
CA SER A 623 77.50 30.02 -5.92
C SER A 623 78.75 29.45 -5.24
N THR A 624 79.80 29.15 -6.00
CA THR A 624 80.88 28.23 -5.61
C THR A 624 82.23 28.91 -5.37
N ALA A 625 82.99 28.41 -4.38
CA ALA A 625 84.42 28.69 -4.23
C ALA A 625 85.17 27.50 -3.58
N VAL A 626 85.64 26.60 -4.45
CA VAL A 626 86.98 25.95 -4.46
C VAL A 626 87.67 25.57 -3.13
N LEU A 627 88.00 24.28 -3.01
CA LEU A 627 89.26 23.81 -2.42
C LEU A 627 89.79 22.64 -3.26
N THR A 628 91.12 22.51 -3.40
CA THR A 628 91.77 21.61 -4.37
C THR A 628 92.75 20.63 -3.74
N THR A 629 92.93 19.45 -4.33
CA THR A 629 94.23 18.76 -4.43
C THR A 629 94.21 17.64 -5.49
N LYS A 630 95.40 17.08 -5.80
CA LYS A 630 95.73 16.32 -7.02
C LYS A 630 95.48 14.80 -6.93
N LYS A 631 95.09 14.21 -8.08
CA LYS A 631 95.75 13.15 -8.89
C LYS A 631 96.77 12.18 -8.22
N PRO A 632 96.93 10.93 -8.70
CA PRO A 632 97.18 10.57 -10.11
C PRO A 632 96.03 10.69 -11.11
#